data_AF-A0A6I1JAZ5-F1
#
_entry.id   AF-A0A6I1JAZ5-F1
#
_cell.length_a   1.000
_cell.length_b   1.000
_cell.length_c   1.000
_cell.angle_alpha   90.00
_cell.angle_beta   90.00
_cell.angle_gamma   90.00
#
_symmetry.space_group_name_H-M   'P 1'
#
loop_
_entity.id
_entity.type
_entity.pdbx_description
1 polymer ?
#
loop_
_entity_poly.entity_id
_entity_poly.type
_entity_poly.pdbx_seq_one_letter_code
_entity_poly.pdbx_strand_id
1 'polypeptide(L)'
;FERLLADVNEAYSREDLNALRAMATPEMVGYFADDMKEAASRGVMNRISDVRLLQGDLSEAWREQDADYATVAMRFSRTDLTVERASGRVVSGNPQGEEAVELWTFRRPHGGVWQLSAIQNT
;
A
#
# COMPACT_ATOMS: atom_id res chain seq x y z
N PHE A 1 -12.18 2.98 1.95
CA PHE A 1 -10.76 3.23 1.64
C PHE A 1 -9.84 2.79 2.77
N GLU A 2 -10.16 3.07 4.04
CA GLU A 2 -9.43 2.55 5.22
C GLU A 2 -9.13 1.05 5.17
N ARG A 3 -10.14 0.21 4.88
CA ARG A 3 -9.92 -1.24 4.73
C ARG A 3 -8.90 -1.58 3.64
N LEU A 4 -9.00 -0.95 2.46
CA LEU A 4 -8.03 -1.17 1.37
C LEU A 4 -6.63 -0.70 1.77
N LEU A 5 -6.50 0.40 2.51
CA LEU A 5 -5.22 0.85 3.06
C LEU A 5 -4.59 -0.23 3.94
N ALA A 6 -5.35 -0.76 4.90
CA ALA A 6 -4.88 -1.82 5.81
C ALA A 6 -4.53 -3.11 5.04
N ASP A 7 -5.45 -3.60 4.20
CA ASP A 7 -5.28 -4.87 3.50
C ASP A 7 -4.11 -4.84 2.49
N VAL A 8 -3.90 -3.71 1.80
CA VAL A 8 -2.76 -3.53 0.88
C VAL A 8 -1.43 -3.53 1.65
N ASN A 9 -1.33 -2.78 2.75
CA ASN A 9 -0.12 -2.76 3.57
C ASN A 9 0.19 -4.14 4.16
N GLU A 10 -0.84 -4.87 4.61
CA GLU A 10 -0.69 -6.23 5.11
C GLU A 10 -0.21 -7.20 4.02
N ALA A 11 -0.85 -7.17 2.84
CA ALA A 11 -0.46 -8.02 1.73
C ALA A 11 0.97 -7.72 1.26
N TYR A 12 1.35 -6.44 1.19
CA TYR A 12 2.72 -6.02 0.89
C TYR A 12 3.72 -6.52 1.96
N SER A 13 3.42 -6.35 3.25
CA SER A 13 4.24 -6.83 4.38
C SER A 13 4.47 -8.34 4.39
N ARG A 14 3.54 -9.11 3.82
CA ARG A 14 3.63 -10.57 3.66
C ARG A 14 4.24 -11.02 2.33
N GLU A 15 4.59 -10.09 1.45
CA GLU A 15 5.02 -10.36 0.07
C GLU A 15 3.98 -11.17 -0.73
N ASP A 16 2.69 -10.97 -0.44
CA ASP A 16 1.58 -11.72 -1.02
C ASP A 16 1.03 -11.02 -2.29
N LEU A 17 1.71 -11.28 -3.41
CA LEU A 17 1.29 -10.76 -4.73
C LEU A 17 -0.08 -11.26 -5.17
N ASN A 18 -0.56 -12.40 -4.68
CA ASN A 18 -1.89 -12.90 -5.03
C ASN A 18 -2.98 -12.07 -4.35
N ALA A 19 -2.82 -11.75 -3.06
CA ALA A 19 -3.71 -10.84 -2.36
C ALA A 19 -3.71 -9.44 -3.00
N LEU A 20 -2.54 -8.91 -3.36
CA LEU A 20 -2.44 -7.60 -4.01
C LEU A 20 -3.20 -7.55 -5.35
N ARG A 21 -3.16 -8.61 -6.16
CA ARG A 21 -3.93 -8.69 -7.43
C ARG A 21 -5.45 -8.56 -7.25
N ALA A 22 -5.99 -8.90 -6.09
CA ALA A 22 -7.41 -8.75 -5.81
C ALA A 22 -7.80 -7.29 -5.46
N MET A 23 -6.82 -6.45 -5.09
CA MET A 23 -7.06 -5.15 -4.45
C MET A 23 -6.37 -3.97 -5.14
N ALA A 24 -5.50 -4.23 -6.11
CA ALA A 24 -4.76 -3.21 -6.85
C ALA A 24 -4.81 -3.48 -8.36
N THR A 25 -4.61 -2.43 -9.16
CA THR A 25 -4.48 -2.57 -10.61
C THR A 25 -3.19 -3.33 -10.97
N PRO A 26 -3.10 -3.94 -12.17
CA PRO A 26 -1.89 -4.66 -12.59
C PRO A 26 -0.61 -3.82 -12.50
N GLU A 27 -0.70 -2.52 -12.77
CA GLU A 27 0.41 -1.57 -12.70
C GLU A 27 0.91 -1.43 -11.27
N MET A 28 0.01 -1.25 -10.30
CA MET A 28 0.38 -1.17 -8.88
C MET A 28 0.91 -2.50 -8.34
N VAL A 29 0.37 -3.64 -8.80
CA VAL A 29 0.95 -4.95 -8.46
C VAL A 29 2.38 -5.09 -9.00
N GLY A 30 2.64 -4.60 -10.22
CA GLY A 30 3.98 -4.57 -10.80
C GLY A 30 4.94 -3.72 -9.97
N TYR A 31 4.51 -2.52 -9.58
CA TYR A 31 5.26 -1.65 -8.68
C TYR A 31 5.65 -2.35 -7.37
N PHE A 32 4.68 -2.98 -6.68
CA PHE A 32 4.97 -3.72 -5.45
C PHE A 32 5.91 -4.92 -5.68
N ALA A 33 5.74 -5.65 -6.78
CA ALA A 33 6.58 -6.80 -7.11
C ALA A 33 8.03 -6.39 -7.36
N ASP A 34 8.24 -5.27 -8.05
CA ASP A 34 9.58 -4.74 -8.31
C ASP A 34 10.26 -4.26 -7.02
N ASP A 35 9.53 -3.56 -6.16
CA ASP A 35 10.04 -3.12 -4.86
C ASP A 35 10.42 -4.31 -3.95
N MET A 36 9.55 -5.34 -3.85
CA MET A 36 9.86 -6.58 -3.13
C MET A 36 11.09 -7.29 -3.69
N LYS A 37 11.23 -7.32 -5.02
CA LYS A 37 12.39 -7.93 -5.70
C LYS A 37 13.68 -7.15 -5.40
N GLU A 38 13.59 -5.83 -5.36
CA GLU A 38 14.71 -4.96 -5.01
C GLU A 38 15.15 -5.22 -3.56
N ALA A 39 14.20 -5.27 -2.62
CA ALA A 39 14.45 -5.63 -1.22
C ALA A 39 15.09 -7.03 -1.10
N ALA A 40 14.54 -8.01 -1.83
CA ALA A 40 15.07 -9.37 -1.87
C ALA A 40 16.51 -9.43 -2.37
N SER A 41 16.86 -8.64 -3.40
CA SER A 41 18.23 -8.57 -3.94
C SER A 41 19.25 -8.06 -2.92
N ARG A 42 18.81 -7.24 -1.96
CA ARG A 42 19.60 -6.76 -0.83
C ARG A 42 19.57 -7.71 0.38
N GLY A 43 18.86 -8.83 0.31
CA GLY A 43 18.71 -9.77 1.42
C GLY A 43 17.80 -9.28 2.55
N VAL A 44 16.94 -8.29 2.28
CA VAL A 44 16.01 -7.71 3.26
C VAL A 44 14.55 -7.86 2.81
N MET A 45 13.62 -7.58 3.71
CA MET A 45 12.19 -7.45 3.45
C MET A 45 11.61 -6.32 4.30
N ASN A 46 10.55 -5.68 3.83
CA ASN A 46 9.79 -4.71 4.62
C ASN A 46 8.70 -5.43 5.42
N ARG A 47 8.60 -5.10 6.71
CA ARG A 47 7.57 -5.60 7.63
C ARG A 47 6.79 -4.40 8.13
N ILE A 48 5.58 -4.28 7.57
CA ILE A 48 4.61 -3.26 7.96
C ILE A 48 3.59 -3.88 8.92
N SER A 49 3.27 -3.16 9.99
CA SER A 49 2.29 -3.53 11.01
C SER A 49 1.63 -2.28 11.63
N ASP A 50 0.64 -2.48 12.50
CA ASP A 50 -0.06 -1.40 13.23
C ASP A 50 -0.64 -0.28 12.35
N VAL A 51 -1.08 -0.65 11.14
CA VAL A 51 -1.66 0.29 10.18
C VAL A 51 -3.00 0.80 10.70
N ARG A 52 -3.12 2.12 10.84
CA ARG A 52 -4.37 2.77 11.25
C ARG A 52 -4.55 4.09 10.51
N LEU A 53 -5.70 4.23 9.83
CA LEU A 53 -6.08 5.51 9.25
C LEU A 53 -6.34 6.53 10.37
N LEU A 54 -5.64 7.65 10.33
CA LEU A 54 -5.83 8.76 11.26
C LEU A 54 -6.76 9.81 10.66
N GLN A 55 -6.64 10.04 9.36
CA GLN A 55 -7.47 10.96 8.59
C GLN A 55 -7.49 10.55 7.12
N GLY A 56 -8.66 10.60 6.50
CA GLY A 56 -8.84 10.29 5.09
C GLY A 56 -9.77 11.31 4.44
N ASP A 57 -9.19 12.30 3.76
CA ASP A 57 -9.96 13.36 3.10
C ASP A 57 -10.08 13.07 1.60
N LEU A 58 -11.31 12.96 1.10
CA LEU A 58 -11.55 12.82 -0.33
C LEU A 58 -11.08 14.09 -1.04
N SER A 59 -9.99 14.00 -1.80
CA SER A 59 -9.39 15.12 -2.53
C SER A 59 -10.08 15.34 -3.87
N GLU A 60 -10.37 14.26 -4.59
CA GLU A 60 -11.01 14.31 -5.90
C GLU A 60 -11.84 13.04 -6.14
N ALA A 61 -12.95 13.16 -6.85
CA ALA A 61 -13.70 12.03 -7.38
C ALA A 61 -14.21 12.39 -8.78
N TRP A 62 -13.97 11.50 -9.74
CA TRP A 62 -14.38 11.71 -11.12
C TRP A 62 -14.83 10.39 -11.75
N ARG A 63 -15.47 10.51 -12.91
CA ARG A 63 -15.90 9.37 -13.72
C ARG A 63 -15.26 9.46 -15.09
N GLU A 64 -14.70 8.34 -15.52
CA GLU A 64 -14.30 8.13 -16.90
C GLU A 64 -15.27 7.17 -17.58
N GLN A 65 -15.07 6.92 -18.87
CA GLN A 65 -15.99 6.12 -19.67
C GLN A 65 -16.20 4.70 -19.09
N ASP A 66 -15.17 4.12 -18.47
CA ASP A 66 -15.13 2.72 -18.06
C ASP A 66 -15.03 2.50 -16.54
N ALA A 67 -14.82 3.55 -15.74
CA ALA A 67 -14.68 3.45 -14.30
C ALA A 67 -15.00 4.74 -13.53
N ASP A 68 -15.29 4.58 -12.25
CA ASP A 68 -15.22 5.66 -11.27
C ASP A 68 -13.82 5.71 -10.64
N TYR A 69 -13.36 6.92 -10.32
CA TYR A 69 -12.09 7.16 -9.63
C TYR A 69 -12.29 8.04 -8.41
N ALA A 70 -11.43 7.84 -7.41
CA ALA A 70 -11.38 8.66 -6.20
C ALA A 70 -9.95 8.76 -5.70
N THR A 71 -9.47 9.98 -5.45
CA THR A 71 -8.20 10.23 -4.76
C THR A 71 -8.49 10.70 -3.35
N VAL A 72 -7.83 10.06 -2.37
CA VAL A 72 -7.97 10.37 -0.95
C VAL A 72 -6.60 10.73 -0.39
N ALA A 73 -6.52 11.86 0.30
CA ALA A 73 -5.38 12.20 1.14
C ALA A 73 -5.45 11.37 2.42
N MET A 74 -4.58 10.36 2.50
CA MET A 74 -4.46 9.46 3.62
C MET A 74 -3.39 9.97 4.56
N ARG A 75 -3.75 10.23 5.81
CA ARG A 75 -2.79 10.31 6.91
C ARG A 75 -3.03 9.11 7.82
N PHE A 76 -2.02 8.29 7.99
CA PHE A 76 -2.14 7.03 8.72
C PHE A 76 -0.88 6.73 9.51
N SER A 77 -1.03 6.01 10.62
CA SER A 77 0.11 5.47 11.35
C SER A 77 0.47 4.08 10.82
N ARG A 78 1.76 3.73 10.82
CA ARG A 78 2.27 2.38 10.58
C ARG A 78 3.57 2.15 11.34
N THR A 79 3.87 0.91 11.67
CA THR A 79 5.23 0.47 12.03
C THR A 79 5.84 -0.18 10.79
N ASP A 80 6.85 0.45 10.19
CA ASP A 80 7.59 -0.08 9.04
C ASP A 80 9.03 -0.39 9.44
N LEU A 81 9.39 -1.67 9.35
CA LEU A 81 10.70 -2.20 9.71
C LEU A 81 11.31 -2.91 8.51
N THR A 82 12.56 -2.56 8.19
CA THR A 82 13.37 -3.37 7.29
C THR A 82 14.02 -4.49 8.09
N VAL A 83 13.84 -5.73 7.64
CA VAL A 83 14.29 -6.93 8.33
C VAL A 83 15.20 -7.76 7.42
N GLU A 84 16.32 -8.23 7.95
CA GLU A 84 17.21 -9.17 7.25
C GLU A 84 16.53 -10.54 7.10
N ARG A 85 16.45 -11.04 5.87
CA ARG A 85 15.71 -12.27 5.56
C ARG A 85 16.30 -13.52 6.23
N ALA A 86 17.63 -13.58 6.34
CA ALA A 86 18.33 -14.76 6.85
C ALA A 86 18.15 -14.97 8.37
N SER A 87 18.09 -13.87 9.13
CA SER A 87 18.10 -13.91 10.59
C SER A 87 16.81 -13.42 11.24
N GLY A 88 15.97 -12.68 10.50
CA GLY A 88 14.83 -11.97 11.07
C GLY A 88 15.22 -10.73 11.90
N ARG A 89 16.48 -10.32 11.86
CA ARG A 89 16.97 -9.14 12.60
C ARG A 89 16.48 -7.86 11.93
N VAL A 90 15.94 -6.94 12.73
CA VAL A 90 15.65 -5.57 12.28
C VAL A 90 16.95 -4.84 11.96
N VAL A 91 17.04 -4.27 10.75
CA VAL A 91 18.22 -3.53 10.29
C VAL A 91 17.98 -2.02 10.18
N SER A 92 16.72 -1.61 9.99
CA SER A 92 16.29 -0.21 9.96
C SER A 92 14.78 -0.09 10.17
N GLY A 93 14.29 1.14 10.37
CA GLY A 93 12.89 1.45 10.61
C GLY A 93 12.62 1.93 12.04
N ASN A 94 11.39 2.39 12.29
CA ASN A 94 10.98 2.91 13.61
C ASN A 94 10.02 1.92 14.31
N PRO A 95 10.44 1.23 15.38
CA PRO A 95 9.60 0.27 16.09
C PRO A 95 8.49 0.94 16.92
N GLN A 96 8.52 2.26 17.10
CA GLN A 96 7.44 2.99 17.79
C GLN A 96 6.30 3.40 16.85
N GLY A 97 6.44 3.12 15.55
CA GLY A 97 5.55 3.59 14.51
C GLY A 97 5.86 5.01 14.05
N GLU A 98 5.38 5.33 12.86
CA GLU A 98 5.48 6.63 12.21
C GLU A 98 4.15 7.00 11.57
N GLU A 99 3.94 8.29 11.32
CA GLU A 99 2.84 8.77 10.49
C GLU A 99 3.33 8.93 9.05
N ALA A 100 2.52 8.45 8.10
CA ALA A 100 2.69 8.67 6.66
C ALA A 100 1.54 9.54 6.14
N VAL A 101 1.86 10.42 5.19
CA VAL A 101 0.88 11.20 4.43
C VAL A 101 1.06 10.88 2.96
N GLU A 102 0.03 10.26 2.37
CA GLU A 102 0.06 9.73 1.01
C GLU A 102 -1.27 10.05 0.30
N LEU A 103 -1.21 10.40 -0.97
CA LEU A 103 -2.39 10.45 -1.84
C LEU A 103 -2.60 9.08 -2.47
N TRP A 104 -3.74 8.46 -2.15
CA TRP A 104 -4.12 7.17 -2.72
C TRP A 104 -5.23 7.37 -3.73
N THR A 105 -4.97 7.01 -4.99
CA THR A 105 -5.98 6.96 -6.04
C THR A 105 -6.53 5.56 -6.16
N PHE A 106 -7.86 5.46 -6.16
CA PHE A 106 -8.61 4.23 -6.33
C PHE A 106 -9.41 4.29 -7.62
N ARG A 107 -9.54 3.14 -8.26
CA ARG A 107 -10.35 2.92 -9.45
C ARG A 107 -11.39 1.84 -9.17
N ARG A 108 -12.60 2.00 -9.69
CA ARG A 108 -13.64 0.98 -9.68
C ARG A 108 -14.26 0.88 -11.07
N PRO A 109 -14.05 -0.23 -11.81
CA PRO A 109 -14.82 -0.51 -13.02
C PRO A 109 -16.32 -0.49 -12.73
N HIS A 110 -17.15 -0.15 -13.72
CA HIS A 110 -18.61 -0.17 -13.55
C HIS A 110 -19.10 -1.55 -13.06
N GLY A 111 -19.77 -1.59 -11.91
CA GLY A 111 -20.23 -2.83 -11.27
C GLY A 111 -19.14 -3.68 -10.60
N GLY A 112 -17.89 -3.21 -10.59
CA GLY A 112 -16.76 -3.86 -9.95
C GLY A 112 -16.52 -3.41 -8.50
N VAL A 113 -15.37 -3.79 -7.96
CA VAL A 113 -14.88 -3.38 -6.64
C VAL A 113 -13.82 -2.29 -6.76
N TRP A 114 -13.63 -1.52 -5.69
CA TRP A 114 -12.54 -0.54 -5.62
C TRP A 114 -11.19 -1.24 -5.57
N GLN A 115 -10.24 -0.72 -6.34
CA GLN A 115 -8.86 -1.18 -6.43
C GLN A 115 -7.92 0.02 -6.31
N LEU A 116 -6.77 -0.17 -5.68
CA LEU A 116 -5.68 0.81 -5.65
C LEU A 116 -5.07 0.95 -7.05
N SER A 117 -5.01 2.18 -7.57
CA SER A 117 -4.43 2.46 -8.89
C SER A 117 -3.21 3.38 -8.85
N ALA A 118 -3.02 4.16 -7.78
CA ALA A 118 -1.83 4.97 -7.59
C ALA A 118 -1.58 5.30 -6.11
N ILE A 119 -0.31 5.44 -5.74
CA ILE A 119 0.15 6.04 -4.49
C ILE A 119 1.09 7.19 -4.85
N GLN A 120 0.96 8.33 -4.18
CA GLN A 120 1.90 9.45 -4.28
C GLN A 120 2.25 9.93 -2.87
N ASN A 121 3.54 10.10 -2.59
CA ASN A 121 4.00 10.69 -1.34
C ASN A 121 3.88 12.21 -1.41
N THR A 122 3.44 12.84 -0.32
CA THR A 122 3.35 14.30 -0.18
C THR A 122 4.40 14.88 0.75
#